data_AF-A0A965U3X2-F1
#
_entry.id   AF-A0A965U3X2-F1
#
_cell.length_a   1.000
_cell.length_b   1.000
_cell.length_c   1.000
_cell.angle_alpha   90.00
_cell.angle_beta   90.00
_cell.angle_gamma   90.00
#
_symmetry.space_group_name_H-M   'P 1'
#
loop_
_entity.id
_entity.type
_entity.pdbx_description
1 polymer ?
#
loop_
_entity_poly.entity_id
_entity_poly.type
_entity_poly.pdbx_seq_one_letter_code
_entity_poly.pdbx_strand_id
1 'polypeptide(L)'
;MKLDTRRTILVGFAFLSICAFWQLYDNVIPLILKFTFHVQDGPSGIVMSIDNVLALFLLPFFGALSDRTHTRLGRRMPYILCGTAAAVLLMNLLPIADRTGSFVLFIVALGLLLVAMGTYRSPAVALMPDVTAKPLRSKGNAIINLMGTLGGILTLLLTKALVQTYADGRSNYQF
;
A
#
# COMPACT_ATOMS: atom_id res chain seq x y z
N MET A 1 -19.65 3.24 -27.88
CA MET A 1 -19.06 3.56 -26.56
C MET A 1 -17.55 3.33 -26.63
N LYS A 2 -16.74 4.37 -26.43
CA LYS A 2 -15.27 4.26 -26.37
C LYS A 2 -14.84 4.28 -24.91
N LEU A 3 -13.79 3.53 -24.56
CA LEU A 3 -13.22 3.55 -23.22
C LEU A 3 -12.60 4.93 -22.98
N ASP A 4 -12.86 5.55 -21.83
CA ASP A 4 -12.12 6.73 -21.39
C ASP A 4 -10.72 6.29 -20.90
N THR A 5 -9.85 5.93 -21.85
CA THR A 5 -8.53 5.35 -21.60
C THR A 5 -7.70 6.20 -20.64
N ARG A 6 -7.81 7.54 -20.70
CA ARG A 6 -7.13 8.45 -19.77
C ARG A 6 -7.57 8.25 -18.31
N ARG A 7 -8.87 8.08 -18.05
CA ARG A 7 -9.40 7.86 -16.69
C ARG A 7 -9.05 6.46 -16.18
N THR A 8 -9.11 5.45 -17.04
CA THR A 8 -8.72 4.08 -16.69
C THR A 8 -7.23 3.98 -16.36
N ILE A 9 -6.36 4.70 -17.07
CA ILE A 9 -4.93 4.76 -16.78
C ILE A 9 -4.66 5.46 -15.44
N LEU A 10 -5.35 6.58 -15.15
CA LEU A 10 -5.25 7.27 -13.86
C LEU A 10 -5.65 6.37 -12.68
N VAL A 11 -6.72 5.59 -12.81
CA VAL A 11 -7.10 4.58 -11.79
C VAL A 11 -6.05 3.45 -11.74
N GLY A 12 -5.51 3.06 -12.88
CA GLY A 12 -4.40 2.10 -12.97
C GLY A 12 -3.17 2.54 -12.17
N PHE A 13 -2.83 3.83 -12.18
CA PHE A 13 -1.73 4.36 -11.34
C PHE A 13 -1.99 4.20 -9.84
N ALA A 14 -3.24 4.37 -9.40
CA ALA A 14 -3.57 4.12 -8.00
C ALA A 14 -3.31 2.63 -7.64
N PHE A 15 -3.77 1.71 -8.48
CA PHE A 15 -3.51 0.28 -8.28
C PHE A 15 -2.03 -0.08 -8.35
N LEU A 16 -1.28 0.55 -9.25
CA LEU A 16 0.18 0.41 -9.32
C LEU A 16 0.83 0.79 -7.99
N SER A 17 0.47 1.94 -7.40
CA SER A 17 0.99 2.37 -6.10
C SER A 17 0.55 1.47 -4.94
N ILE A 18 -0.68 0.93 -4.96
CA ILE A 18 -1.15 -0.06 -3.96
C ILE A 18 -0.27 -1.30 -4.01
N CYS A 19 -0.13 -1.91 -5.19
CA CYS A 19 0.64 -3.13 -5.37
C CYS A 19 2.11 -2.92 -5.04
N ALA A 20 2.69 -1.78 -5.46
CA ALA A 20 4.05 -1.42 -5.11
C ALA A 20 4.26 -1.37 -3.60
N PHE A 21 3.38 -0.67 -2.89
CA PHE A 21 3.47 -0.58 -1.44
C PHE A 21 3.38 -1.94 -0.74
N TRP A 22 2.37 -2.75 -1.07
CA TRP A 22 2.18 -4.05 -0.44
C TRP A 22 3.37 -4.97 -0.69
N GLN A 23 3.88 -4.95 -1.91
CA GLN A 23 5.06 -5.71 -2.24
C GLN A 23 6.27 -5.25 -1.43
N LEU A 24 6.44 -3.95 -1.19
CA LEU A 24 7.52 -3.46 -0.33
C LEU A 24 7.29 -3.86 1.13
N TYR A 25 6.08 -3.64 1.66
CA TYR A 25 5.69 -3.96 3.02
C TYR A 25 5.94 -5.45 3.36
N ASP A 26 5.44 -6.38 2.52
CA ASP A 26 5.56 -7.82 2.74
C ASP A 26 7.01 -8.32 2.64
N ASN A 27 7.86 -7.64 1.86
CA ASN A 27 9.27 -8.01 1.73
C ASN A 27 10.16 -7.36 2.81
N VAL A 28 9.87 -6.12 3.22
CA VAL A 28 10.77 -5.32 4.06
C VAL A 28 10.45 -5.47 5.54
N ILE A 29 9.17 -5.46 5.93
CA ILE A 29 8.77 -5.46 7.34
C ILE A 29 9.21 -6.73 8.10
N PRO A 30 9.08 -7.96 7.55
CA PRO A 30 9.62 -9.16 8.19
C PRO A 30 11.12 -9.09 8.42
N LEU A 31 11.87 -8.53 7.45
CA LEU A 31 13.31 -8.40 7.55
C LEU A 31 13.69 -7.42 8.66
N ILE A 32 12.98 -6.29 8.79
CA ILE A 32 13.21 -5.34 9.89
C ILE A 32 12.91 -5.99 11.24
N LEU A 33 11.78 -6.68 11.36
CA LEU A 33 11.40 -7.38 12.60
C LEU A 33 12.45 -8.43 12.99
N LYS A 34 12.97 -9.19 12.02
CA LYS A 34 13.94 -10.25 12.24
C LYS A 34 15.35 -9.73 12.53
N PHE A 35 15.84 -8.77 11.76
CA PHE A 35 17.23 -8.31 11.80
C PHE A 35 17.46 -7.10 12.71
N THR A 36 16.53 -6.15 12.79
CA THR A 36 16.65 -5.01 13.71
C THR A 36 16.17 -5.39 15.11
N PHE A 37 14.94 -5.92 15.20
CA PHE A 37 14.27 -6.14 16.48
C PHE A 37 14.43 -7.56 17.03
N HIS A 38 15.16 -8.44 16.32
CA HIS A 38 15.44 -9.83 16.72
C HIS A 38 14.17 -10.65 17.04
N VAL A 39 13.06 -10.29 16.41
CA VAL A 39 11.77 -10.98 16.56
C VAL A 39 11.81 -12.29 15.77
N GLN A 40 11.49 -13.39 16.43
CA GLN A 40 11.44 -14.71 15.80
C GLN A 40 10.36 -14.77 14.70
N ASP A 41 10.47 -15.76 13.80
CA ASP A 41 9.57 -15.90 12.64
C ASP A 41 8.09 -16.07 13.06
N GLY A 42 7.82 -16.73 14.19
CA GLY A 42 6.46 -16.91 14.73
C GLY A 42 5.74 -15.59 15.07
N PRO A 43 6.27 -14.79 16.01
CA PRO A 43 5.67 -13.49 16.34
C PRO A 43 5.67 -12.49 15.19
N SER A 44 6.65 -12.55 14.28
CA SER A 44 6.67 -11.72 13.06
C SER A 44 5.46 -12.03 12.16
N GLY A 45 5.08 -13.30 12.05
CA GLY A 45 3.86 -13.71 11.35
C GLY A 45 2.58 -13.14 11.96
N ILE A 46 2.53 -12.98 13.29
CA ILE A 46 1.39 -12.35 13.98
C ILE A 46 1.30 -10.87 13.57
N VAL A 47 2.41 -10.12 13.64
CA VAL A 47 2.45 -8.71 13.21
C VAL A 47 2.04 -8.57 11.75
N MET A 48 2.56 -9.46 10.90
CA MET A 48 2.22 -9.52 9.48
C MET A 48 0.77 -9.92 9.19
N SER A 49 0.03 -10.46 10.15
CA SER A 49 -1.38 -10.84 9.98
C SER A 49 -2.36 -9.76 10.46
N ILE A 50 -1.87 -8.80 11.25
CA ILE A 50 -2.68 -7.69 11.79
C ILE A 50 -3.28 -6.85 10.65
N ASP A 51 -2.54 -6.69 9.56
CA ASP A 51 -2.98 -5.97 8.36
C ASP A 51 -4.28 -6.56 7.77
N ASN A 52 -4.41 -7.89 7.74
CA ASN A 52 -5.55 -8.63 7.21
C ASN A 52 -6.74 -8.53 8.15
N VAL A 53 -6.48 -8.61 9.46
CA VAL A 53 -7.51 -8.37 10.49
C VAL A 53 -8.02 -6.92 10.40
N LEU A 54 -7.12 -5.95 10.30
CA LEU A 54 -7.47 -4.54 10.11
C LEU A 54 -8.26 -4.35 8.81
N ALA A 55 -7.87 -5.02 7.72
CA ALA A 55 -8.58 -4.91 6.45
C ALA A 55 -10.05 -5.35 6.55
N LEU A 56 -10.37 -6.36 7.36
CA LEU A 56 -11.76 -6.80 7.58
C LEU A 56 -12.66 -5.68 8.12
N PHE A 57 -12.12 -4.81 8.98
CA PHE A 57 -12.89 -3.72 9.60
C PHE A 57 -12.75 -2.40 8.83
N LEU A 58 -11.54 -2.06 8.40
CA LEU A 58 -11.23 -0.79 7.76
C LEU A 58 -11.79 -0.71 6.34
N LEU A 59 -11.79 -1.81 5.57
CA LEU A 59 -12.31 -1.77 4.19
C LEU A 59 -13.81 -1.41 4.14
N PRO A 60 -14.71 -2.06 4.92
CA PRO A 60 -16.11 -1.67 4.99
C PRO A 60 -16.31 -0.29 5.61
N PHE A 61 -15.59 0.03 6.70
CA PHE A 61 -15.72 1.31 7.40
C PHE A 61 -15.36 2.50 6.50
N PHE A 62 -14.17 2.47 5.89
CA PHE A 62 -13.75 3.54 4.98
C PHE A 62 -14.48 3.49 3.64
N GLY A 63 -14.98 2.33 3.21
CA GLY A 63 -15.89 2.23 2.07
C GLY A 63 -17.17 3.04 2.30
N ALA A 64 -17.83 2.81 3.44
CA ALA A 64 -19.04 3.52 3.83
C ALA A 64 -18.79 5.02 4.11
N LEU A 65 -17.63 5.37 4.69
CA LEU A 65 -17.25 6.75 4.99
C LEU A 65 -16.90 7.54 3.73
N SER A 66 -16.13 6.95 2.82
CA SER A 66 -15.86 7.49 1.48
C SER A 66 -17.16 7.73 0.72
N ASP A 67 -18.10 6.81 0.87
CA ASP A 67 -19.44 6.94 0.35
C ASP A 67 -20.30 8.02 1.07
N ARG A 68 -19.90 8.72 2.13
CA ARG A 68 -20.73 9.84 2.65
C ARG A 68 -20.20 11.23 2.30
N THR A 69 -19.07 11.28 1.61
CA THR A 69 -18.32 12.52 1.46
C THR A 69 -18.59 13.17 0.11
N HIS A 70 -19.12 14.40 0.12
CA HIS A 70 -19.33 15.19 -1.09
C HIS A 70 -18.28 16.29 -1.19
N THR A 71 -17.28 16.11 -2.07
CA THR A 71 -16.30 17.15 -2.40
C THR A 71 -16.33 17.53 -3.88
N ARG A 72 -15.77 18.70 -4.21
CA ARG A 72 -15.65 19.20 -5.60
C ARG A 72 -14.82 18.29 -6.52
N LEU A 73 -13.97 17.43 -5.96
CA LEU A 73 -13.13 16.46 -6.68
C LEU A 73 -13.80 15.07 -6.82
N GLY A 74 -15.01 14.90 -6.29
CA GLY A 74 -15.75 13.64 -6.26
C GLY A 74 -15.80 12.99 -4.87
N ARG A 75 -16.56 11.89 -4.76
CA ARG A 75 -16.84 11.21 -3.48
C ARG A 75 -15.63 10.42 -2.95
N ARG A 76 -14.84 9.83 -3.86
CA ARG A 76 -13.79 8.83 -3.55
C ARG A 76 -12.35 9.34 -3.68
N MET A 77 -12.11 10.34 -4.55
CA MET A 77 -10.79 10.94 -4.78
C MET A 77 -10.11 11.62 -3.57
N PRO A 78 -10.80 12.33 -2.66
CA PRO A 78 -10.12 12.98 -1.53
C PRO A 78 -9.51 11.96 -0.55
N TYR A 79 -10.19 10.84 -0.30
CA TYR A 79 -9.64 9.75 0.53
C TYR A 79 -8.41 9.11 -0.10
N ILE A 80 -8.41 8.99 -1.42
CA ILE A 80 -7.26 8.48 -2.17
C ILE A 80 -6.06 9.41 -1.95
N LEU A 81 -6.23 10.71 -2.22
CA LEU A 81 -5.15 11.70 -2.10
C LEU A 81 -4.63 11.87 -0.67
N CYS A 82 -5.53 12.00 0.32
CA CYS A 82 -5.14 12.11 1.72
C CYS A 82 -4.46 10.83 2.23
N GLY A 83 -4.97 9.66 1.85
CA GLY A 83 -4.37 8.37 2.19
C GLY A 83 -2.98 8.20 1.59
N THR A 84 -2.79 8.55 0.31
CA THR A 84 -1.46 8.51 -0.34
C THR A 84 -0.49 9.49 0.30
N ALA A 85 -0.90 10.72 0.60
CA ALA A 85 -0.03 11.70 1.26
C ALA A 85 0.40 11.23 2.67
N ALA A 86 -0.54 10.71 3.47
CA ALA A 86 -0.24 10.14 4.77
C ALA A 86 0.69 8.92 4.66
N ALA A 87 0.46 8.03 3.69
CA ALA A 87 1.29 6.86 3.46
C ALA A 87 2.73 7.22 3.06
N VAL A 88 2.93 8.23 2.21
CA VAL A 88 4.27 8.70 1.84
C VAL A 88 5.01 9.26 3.05
N LEU A 89 4.34 10.06 3.89
CA LEU A 89 4.95 10.59 5.11
C LEU A 89 5.34 9.47 6.08
N LEU A 90 4.45 8.52 6.30
CA LEU A 90 4.67 7.39 7.21
C LEU A 90 5.72 6.40 6.69
N MET A 91 5.81 6.19 5.37
CA MET A 91 6.89 5.41 4.76
C MET A 91 8.27 6.04 4.99
N ASN A 92 8.38 7.37 5.00
CA ASN A 92 9.64 8.04 5.34
C ASN A 92 9.93 7.99 6.84
N LEU A 93 8.90 7.88 7.68
CA LEU A 93 9.04 7.78 9.13
C LEU A 93 9.50 6.39 9.60
N LEU A 94 9.11 5.32 8.90
CA LEU A 94 9.48 3.94 9.26
C LEU A 94 11.00 3.71 9.36
N PRO A 95 11.84 4.14 8.40
CA PRO A 95 13.30 4.06 8.51
C PRO A 95 13.89 4.84 9.67
N ILE A 96 13.30 5.99 9.99
CA ILE A 96 13.74 6.83 11.11
C ILE A 96 13.41 6.12 12.43
N ALA A 97 12.26 5.45 12.49
CA ALA A 97 11.86 4.63 13.63
C ALA A 97 12.75 3.38 13.80
N ASP A 98 13.15 2.76 12.70
CA ASP A 98 14.10 1.65 12.68
C ASP A 98 15.47 2.09 13.21
N ARG A 99 16.03 3.21 12.72
CA ARG A 99 17.32 3.76 13.17
C ARG A 99 17.35 4.15 14.64
N THR A 100 16.23 4.60 15.18
CA THR A 100 16.13 4.95 16.61
C THR A 100 16.03 3.72 17.51
N GLY A 101 15.86 2.51 16.96
CA GLY A 101 15.80 1.26 17.69
C GLY A 101 14.56 1.11 18.59
N SER A 102 13.58 2.00 18.45
CA SER A 102 12.38 2.00 19.29
C SER A 102 11.29 1.11 18.68
N PHE A 103 11.14 -0.09 19.24
CA PHE A 103 10.13 -1.06 18.80
C PHE A 103 8.70 -0.49 18.88
N VAL A 104 8.41 0.29 19.92
CA VAL A 104 7.08 0.92 20.10
C VAL A 104 6.81 1.95 19.01
N LEU A 105 7.79 2.80 18.71
CA LEU A 105 7.65 3.81 17.65
C LEU A 105 7.44 3.15 16.28
N PHE A 106 8.18 2.07 16.00
CA PHE A 106 8.05 1.28 14.78
C PHE A 106 6.64 0.68 14.64
N ILE A 107 6.14 -0.01 15.68
CA ILE A 107 4.80 -0.62 15.65
C ILE A 107 3.69 0.42 15.51
N VAL A 108 3.80 1.57 16.20
CA VAL A 108 2.81 2.66 16.07
C VAL A 108 2.84 3.26 14.66
N ALA A 109 4.03 3.54 14.11
CA ALA A 109 4.17 4.05 12.75
C ALA A 109 3.64 3.04 11.71
N LEU A 110 3.92 1.75 11.90
CA LEU A 110 3.42 0.65 11.06
C LEU A 110 1.88 0.57 11.12
N GLY A 111 1.30 0.66 12.32
CA GLY A 111 -0.15 0.65 12.51
C GLY A 111 -0.82 1.84 11.82
N LEU A 112 -0.27 3.05 11.97
CA LEU A 112 -0.77 4.25 11.28
C LEU A 112 -0.67 4.11 9.76
N LEU A 113 0.43 3.53 9.27
CA LEU A 113 0.65 3.30 7.85
C LEU A 113 -0.37 2.31 7.28
N LEU A 114 -0.66 1.22 8.01
CA LEU A 114 -1.69 0.24 7.64
C LEU A 114 -3.08 0.89 7.59
N VAL A 115 -3.41 1.76 8.54
CA VAL A 115 -4.68 2.51 8.53
C VAL A 115 -4.75 3.46 7.33
N ALA A 116 -3.68 4.20 7.03
CA ALA A 116 -3.62 5.09 5.87
C ALA A 116 -3.81 4.30 4.56
N MET A 117 -3.16 3.14 4.43
CA MET A 117 -3.28 2.30 3.25
C MET A 117 -4.61 1.56 3.14
N GLY A 118 -5.22 1.18 4.26
CA GLY A 118 -6.59 0.67 4.29
C GLY A 118 -7.62 1.71 3.81
N THR A 119 -7.43 2.97 4.23
CA THR A 119 -8.25 4.12 3.81
C THR A 119 -8.10 4.40 2.31
N TYR A 120 -6.91 4.23 1.76
CA TYR A 120 -6.59 4.41 0.34
C TYR A 120 -7.11 3.26 -0.53
N ARG A 121 -6.99 2.01 -0.08
CA ARG A 121 -7.33 0.80 -0.85
C ARG A 121 -8.83 0.67 -1.13
N SER A 122 -9.68 0.87 -0.12
CA SER A 122 -11.13 0.67 -0.24
C SER A 122 -11.78 1.57 -1.33
N PRO A 123 -11.54 2.90 -1.35
CA PRO A 123 -12.08 3.79 -2.38
C PRO A 123 -11.47 3.55 -3.77
N ALA A 124 -10.19 3.17 -3.87
CA ALA A 124 -9.53 2.91 -5.14
C ALA A 124 -10.12 1.68 -5.85
N VAL A 125 -10.38 0.60 -5.11
CA VAL A 125 -11.02 -0.61 -5.65
C VAL A 125 -12.47 -0.33 -6.06
N ALA A 126 -13.17 0.50 -5.29
CA ALA A 126 -14.54 0.89 -5.60
C ALA A 126 -14.63 1.88 -6.79
N LEU A 127 -13.61 2.70 -7.03
CA LEU A 127 -13.57 3.66 -8.14
C LEU A 127 -13.49 2.97 -9.52
N MET A 128 -12.86 1.80 -9.60
CA MET A 128 -12.75 1.02 -10.83
C MET A 128 -14.13 0.72 -11.49
N PRO A 129 -15.09 0.10 -10.81
CA PRO A 129 -16.40 -0.19 -11.37
C PRO A 129 -17.23 1.06 -11.69
N ASP A 130 -16.89 2.23 -11.11
CA ASP A 130 -17.56 3.51 -11.38
C ASP A 130 -17.10 4.14 -12.70
N VAL A 131 -15.81 4.02 -13.04
CA VAL A 131 -15.25 4.61 -14.27
C VAL A 131 -15.33 3.68 -15.48
N THR A 132 -15.66 2.40 -15.28
CA THR A 132 -15.76 1.39 -16.35
C THR A 132 -17.20 0.91 -16.58
N ALA A 133 -17.77 1.23 -17.74
CA ALA A 133 -19.11 0.80 -18.14
C ALA A 133 -19.21 -0.73 -18.29
N LYS A 134 -20.36 -1.34 -17.95
CA LYS A 134 -20.61 -2.80 -17.98
C LYS A 134 -20.00 -3.57 -19.18
N PRO A 135 -20.19 -3.15 -20.46
CA PRO A 135 -19.64 -3.86 -21.60
C PRO A 135 -18.09 -3.76 -21.74
N LEU A 136 -17.45 -2.85 -21.01
CA LEU A 136 -16.00 -2.60 -21.07
C LEU A 136 -15.27 -2.90 -19.74
N ARG A 137 -15.98 -3.35 -18.70
CA ARG A 137 -15.41 -3.67 -17.37
C ARG A 137 -14.27 -4.70 -17.44
N SER A 138 -14.38 -5.70 -18.31
CA SER A 138 -13.32 -6.70 -18.50
C SER A 138 -12.03 -6.07 -19.05
N LYS A 139 -12.13 -5.18 -20.05
CA LYS A 139 -10.97 -4.45 -20.59
C LYS A 139 -10.35 -3.50 -19.57
N GLY A 140 -11.17 -2.86 -18.73
CA GLY A 140 -10.70 -2.04 -17.62
C GLY A 140 -9.97 -2.85 -16.55
N ASN A 141 -10.49 -4.02 -16.19
CA ASN A 141 -9.85 -4.95 -15.25
C ASN A 141 -8.49 -5.44 -15.76
N ALA A 142 -8.39 -5.72 -17.06
CA ALA A 142 -7.12 -6.12 -17.67
C ALA A 142 -6.05 -5.02 -17.53
N ILE A 143 -6.40 -3.75 -17.76
CA ILE A 143 -5.47 -2.62 -17.59
C ILE A 143 -5.06 -2.48 -16.12
N ILE A 144 -6.01 -2.58 -15.20
CA ILE A 144 -5.74 -2.44 -13.76
C ILE A 144 -4.85 -3.57 -13.24
N ASN A 145 -5.13 -4.82 -13.60
CA ASN A 145 -4.29 -5.95 -13.24
C ASN A 145 -2.88 -5.80 -13.85
N LEU A 146 -2.78 -5.34 -15.09
CA LEU A 146 -1.48 -5.07 -15.72
C LEU A 146 -0.70 -3.98 -14.96
N MET A 147 -1.35 -2.88 -14.56
CA MET A 147 -0.72 -1.81 -13.79
C MET A 147 -0.31 -2.26 -12.39
N GLY A 148 -1.13 -3.08 -11.72
CA GLY A 148 -0.80 -3.69 -10.43
C GLY A 148 0.41 -4.63 -10.53
N THR A 149 0.43 -5.51 -11.55
CA THR A 149 1.56 -6.40 -11.82
C THR A 149 2.84 -5.61 -12.12
N LEU A 150 2.77 -4.55 -12.92
CA LEU A 150 3.91 -3.67 -13.16
C LEU A 150 4.41 -3.02 -11.88
N GLY A 151 3.52 -2.53 -11.02
CA GLY A 151 3.88 -1.96 -9.71
C GLY A 151 4.60 -2.95 -8.81
N GLY A 152 4.09 -4.19 -8.74
CA GLY A 152 4.74 -5.27 -7.99
C GLY A 152 6.13 -5.60 -8.53
N ILE A 153 6.27 -5.82 -9.84
CA ILE A 153 7.56 -6.12 -10.49
C ILE A 153 8.56 -4.97 -10.27
N LEU A 154 8.15 -3.73 -10.52
CA LEU A 154 9.00 -2.56 -10.32
C LEU A 154 9.51 -2.50 -8.89
N THR A 155 8.65 -2.78 -7.92
CA THR A 155 9.02 -2.71 -6.50
C THR A 155 9.93 -3.85 -6.09
N LEU A 156 9.75 -5.05 -6.62
CA LEU A 156 10.70 -6.15 -6.39
C LEU A 156 12.06 -5.84 -6.99
N LEU A 157 12.10 -5.31 -8.21
CA LEU A 157 13.35 -4.91 -8.87
C LEU A 157 14.04 -3.77 -8.11
N LEU A 158 13.29 -2.75 -7.69
CA LEU A 158 13.81 -1.63 -6.90
C LEU A 158 14.29 -2.09 -5.54
N THR A 159 13.51 -2.91 -4.83
CA THR A 159 13.93 -3.51 -3.55
C THR A 159 15.21 -4.30 -3.75
N LYS A 160 15.31 -5.15 -4.79
CA LYS A 160 16.54 -5.90 -5.09
C LYS A 160 17.73 -5.00 -5.43
N ALA A 161 17.50 -3.88 -6.12
CA ALA A 161 18.56 -2.97 -6.53
C ALA A 161 19.03 -2.03 -5.39
N LEU A 162 18.10 -1.57 -4.56
CA LEU A 162 18.34 -0.62 -3.46
C LEU A 162 18.74 -1.34 -2.17
N VAL A 163 18.16 -2.51 -1.90
CA VAL A 163 18.61 -3.38 -0.81
C VAL A 163 19.82 -4.17 -1.33
N GLN A 164 21.00 -3.56 -1.24
CA GLN A 164 22.26 -4.28 -1.46
C GLN A 164 22.49 -5.25 -0.30
N THR A 165 22.32 -6.53 -0.56
CA THR A 165 22.78 -7.59 0.34
C THR A 165 24.31 -7.58 0.36
N TYR A 166 24.94 -6.94 1.35
CA TYR A 166 26.33 -7.21 1.66
C TYR A 166 26.46 -8.61 2.28
N ALA A 167 27.55 -9.30 1.95
CA ALA A 167 27.81 -10.70 2.27
C ALA A 167 27.87 -11.06 3.78
N ASP A 168 27.59 -10.13 4.69
CA ASP A 168 27.64 -10.29 6.15
C ASP A 168 26.27 -10.42 6.82
N GLY A 169 25.16 -10.56 6.06
CA GLY A 169 23.84 -10.86 6.64
C GLY A 169 23.21 -9.73 7.48
N ARG A 170 23.77 -8.52 7.45
CA ARG A 170 23.14 -7.30 8.00
C ARG A 170 22.60 -6.44 6.87
N SER A 171 21.28 -6.38 6.76
CA SER A 171 20.57 -5.46 5.87
C SER A 171 20.70 -4.03 6.41
N ASN A 172 21.54 -3.21 5.78
CA ASN A 172 21.59 -1.78 6.09
C ASN A 172 20.45 -1.08 5.33
N TYR A 173 19.42 -0.64 6.05
CA TYR A 173 18.41 0.27 5.51
C TYR A 173 19.01 1.68 5.42
N GLN A 174 19.81 1.92 4.37
CA GLN A 174 20.31 3.26 4.07
C GLN A 174 19.18 4.13 3.50
N PHE A 175 18.44 4.76 4.42
CA PHE A 175 17.74 6.03 4.17
C PHE A 175 18.53 7.17 4.80
#